data_AF-D6WCT7-F1
#
_entry.id   AF-D6WCT7-F1
#
_cell.length_a   1.000
_cell.length_b   1.000
_cell.length_c   1.000
_cell.angle_alpha   90.00
_cell.angle_beta   90.00
_cell.angle_gamma   90.00
#
_symmetry.space_group_name_H-M   'P 1'
#
loop_
_entity.id
_entity.type
_entity.pdbx_description
1 polymer ?
#
loop_
_entity_poly.entity_id
_entity_poly.type
_entity_poly.pdbx_seq_one_letter_code
_entity_poly.pdbx_strand_id
1 'polypeptide(L)'
;MASGIHTMSPQNSINLISVYGKEEFNLHDFEENQNYTQYSFSPEFYNYVNGSRSVIKKMPLNLTSHQKTVNNNIQVKSLEQRGNNSPQECESDENSLSHSPPDNKGTKFKTAKETESEFNETCIYQPNLYQPNVRCSKNSKYYYRGGQKRFYNNLEETERKVHGLMRRFQSRAYKMKIDAKPQILLNGGPWDPLNQAIWDVFTSKIQKEETYTSKLHLWKSIFLFFRMLNNYGLYLVGSTMSGFALEGSDIDICLLTKPISSEPRIDSLHHLDYLQHALLENGLASEAELIMAKVPILKFKNKETGFEIDLNCNNIVGIQNTRLLYCYAQLDWRVRPLVVMVKIWAQRNHINDAKNMTISSYSWTLMVIHYLQCGVFPAVLPCLHSLYPEEFNTLENRSLDVQGGVEGLKDFESENTRCLGDLLIGFFHYYSYFNYQHYAISVRTGSRIPIEICKQVKSPKNDPHQWKFLCIEEPFDLSNTARSVFDLEIFKHIKQIISASYKELARNKQLSNILPVAQLNGQR
;
A
#
# COMPACT_ATOMS: atom_id res chain seq x y z
N MET A 1 -33.35 -0.49 -71.10
CA MET A 1 -31.99 -1.06 -71.13
C MET A 1 -31.20 -0.27 -70.09
N ALA A 2 -30.98 -0.81 -68.90
CA ALA A 2 -29.75 -1.56 -68.52
C ALA A 2 -28.48 -0.68 -68.65
N SER A 3 -27.58 -0.55 -67.67
CA SER A 3 -27.54 -1.05 -66.28
C SER A 3 -26.36 -0.40 -65.55
N GLY A 4 -26.49 -0.11 -64.25
CA GLY A 4 -25.58 -0.68 -63.25
C GLY A 4 -25.43 0.20 -62.01
N ILE A 5 -25.47 -0.40 -60.83
CA ILE A 5 -25.41 0.25 -59.51
C ILE A 5 -24.13 -0.18 -58.83
N HIS A 6 -23.43 0.73 -58.14
CA HIS A 6 -22.62 0.36 -56.98
C HIS A 6 -22.64 1.45 -55.91
N THR A 7 -23.26 1.12 -54.77
CA THR A 7 -23.17 1.84 -53.51
C THR A 7 -22.07 1.21 -52.66
N MET A 8 -21.32 2.00 -51.89
CA MET A 8 -20.50 1.49 -50.79
C MET A 8 -20.64 2.37 -49.55
N SER A 9 -20.90 1.71 -48.43
CA SER A 9 -20.75 2.21 -47.07
C SER A 9 -19.45 1.66 -46.46
N PRO A 10 -18.83 2.33 -45.47
CA PRO A 10 -17.81 1.73 -44.62
C PRO A 10 -18.41 1.30 -43.27
N GLN A 11 -18.32 0.00 -42.97
CA GLN A 11 -18.41 -0.51 -41.59
C GLN A 11 -17.04 -0.98 -41.11
N ASN A 12 -16.85 -0.88 -39.80
CA ASN A 12 -15.70 -1.32 -39.01
C ASN A 12 -15.05 -2.65 -39.46
N SER A 13 -13.72 -2.70 -39.44
CA SER A 13 -12.99 -3.76 -38.71
C SER A 13 -11.53 -3.38 -38.50
N ILE A 14 -11.10 -3.40 -37.24
CA ILE A 14 -9.69 -3.30 -36.84
C ILE A 14 -9.10 -4.70 -36.90
N ASN A 15 -8.05 -4.90 -37.71
CA ASN A 15 -7.25 -6.12 -37.69
C ASN A 15 -5.87 -5.83 -37.10
N LEU A 16 -5.57 -6.53 -36.01
CA LEU A 16 -4.23 -6.62 -35.44
C LEU A 16 -3.32 -7.40 -36.40
N ILE A 17 -2.21 -6.79 -36.82
CA ILE A 17 -1.13 -7.48 -37.51
C ILE A 17 0.14 -7.32 -36.68
N SER A 18 0.72 -8.44 -36.28
CA SER A 18 2.02 -8.53 -35.63
C SER A 18 3.14 -8.21 -36.62
N VAL A 19 4.09 -7.35 -36.22
CA VAL A 19 5.37 -7.22 -36.93
C VAL A 19 6.51 -7.35 -35.93
N TYR A 20 7.16 -8.52 -35.92
CA TYR A 20 8.51 -8.66 -35.40
C TYR A 20 9.49 -8.14 -36.46
N GLY A 21 10.06 -6.96 -36.22
CA GLY A 21 11.16 -6.42 -37.02
C GLY A 21 12.50 -6.71 -36.34
N LYS A 22 13.37 -7.49 -36.98
CA LYS A 22 14.80 -7.50 -36.65
C LYS A 22 15.45 -6.33 -37.37
N GLU A 23 16.28 -5.57 -36.66
CA GLU A 23 17.31 -4.74 -37.30
C GLU A 23 18.66 -5.04 -36.66
N GLU A 24 19.64 -5.35 -37.51
CA GLU A 24 21.02 -5.62 -37.14
C GLU A 24 21.77 -4.30 -37.05
N PHE A 25 22.43 -4.02 -35.93
CA PHE A 25 23.33 -2.87 -35.81
C PHE A 25 24.78 -3.32 -36.00
N ASN A 26 25.43 -2.72 -37.00
CA ASN A 26 26.84 -2.95 -37.33
C ASN A 26 27.75 -2.51 -36.18
N LEU A 27 28.69 -3.39 -35.81
CA LEU A 27 29.89 -3.00 -35.08
C LEU A 27 30.95 -2.53 -36.08
N HIS A 28 31.10 -1.23 -36.24
CA HIS A 28 32.36 -0.59 -36.60
C HIS A 28 32.36 0.85 -36.08
N ASP A 29 33.56 1.39 -35.87
CA ASP A 29 33.88 2.76 -35.45
C ASP A 29 33.54 3.12 -34.00
N PHE A 30 34.48 2.85 -33.08
CA PHE A 30 34.96 3.79 -32.05
C PHE A 30 36.16 3.21 -31.28
N GLU A 31 37.31 3.11 -31.95
CA GLU A 31 38.62 3.02 -31.28
C GLU A 31 39.33 4.36 -31.42
N GLU A 32 39.47 5.12 -30.32
CA GLU A 32 40.65 5.97 -30.01
C GLU A 32 40.43 6.73 -28.70
N ASN A 33 41.04 6.22 -27.61
CA ASN A 33 41.95 6.95 -26.72
C ASN A 33 42.11 6.19 -25.39
N GLN A 34 43.22 5.47 -25.25
CA GLN A 34 43.69 5.00 -23.94
C GLN A 34 44.33 6.15 -23.18
N ASN A 35 44.08 6.25 -21.87
CA ASN A 35 45.11 6.44 -20.82
C ASN A 35 44.48 6.72 -19.45
N TYR A 36 44.47 5.73 -18.53
CA TYR A 36 45.26 5.74 -17.29
C TYR A 36 44.78 4.75 -16.21
N THR A 37 45.78 4.19 -15.51
CA THR A 37 45.76 3.55 -14.18
C THR A 37 44.97 2.24 -13.97
N GLN A 38 45.74 1.17 -13.80
CA GLN A 38 45.33 -0.15 -13.33
C GLN A 38 44.87 -0.12 -11.86
N TYR A 39 43.79 -0.85 -11.55
CA TYR A 39 43.63 -1.53 -10.26
C TYR A 39 43.13 -2.96 -10.53
N SER A 40 43.78 -3.93 -9.90
CA SER A 40 43.59 -5.36 -10.14
C SER A 40 42.36 -5.92 -9.43
N PHE A 41 41.52 -6.65 -10.18
CA PHE A 41 40.43 -7.47 -9.65
C PHE A 41 40.71 -8.96 -9.89
N SER A 42 40.13 -9.83 -9.05
CA SER A 42 40.33 -11.28 -9.11
C SER A 42 39.62 -11.94 -10.32
N PRO A 43 40.05 -13.14 -10.78
CA PRO A 43 39.65 -13.69 -12.09
C PRO A 43 38.22 -14.23 -12.22
N GLU A 44 37.34 -14.04 -11.23
CA GLU A 44 36.05 -14.73 -11.15
C GLU A 44 34.89 -13.96 -11.83
N PHE A 45 35.13 -12.74 -12.31
CA PHE A 45 34.08 -11.88 -12.87
C PHE A 45 33.85 -12.03 -14.40
N TYR A 46 34.76 -12.70 -15.13
CA TYR A 46 34.76 -12.67 -16.60
C TYR A 46 33.86 -13.71 -17.28
N ASN A 47 33.30 -14.67 -16.54
CA ASN A 47 32.53 -15.79 -17.11
C ASN A 47 31.01 -15.59 -17.19
N TYR A 48 30.47 -14.39 -16.87
CA TYR A 48 29.02 -14.16 -16.88
C TYR A 48 28.49 -13.34 -18.08
N VAL A 49 29.36 -12.78 -18.92
CA VAL A 49 28.95 -11.87 -20.01
C VAL A 49 28.80 -12.57 -21.37
N ASN A 50 29.40 -13.74 -21.59
CA ASN A 50 29.28 -14.50 -22.85
C ASN A 50 29.22 -16.01 -22.61
N GLY A 51 28.01 -16.60 -22.50
CA GLY A 51 27.86 -18.05 -22.42
C GLY A 51 26.42 -18.57 -22.31
N SER A 52 25.93 -19.21 -23.36
CA SER A 52 24.88 -20.26 -23.35
C SER A 52 23.50 -19.89 -22.77
N ARG A 53 22.48 -19.62 -23.60
CA ARG A 53 21.65 -20.64 -24.28
C ARG A 53 21.49 -21.97 -23.51
N SER A 54 20.27 -22.17 -22.99
CA SER A 54 19.59 -23.46 -22.79
C SER A 54 20.31 -24.60 -22.05
N VAL A 55 20.06 -24.71 -20.73
CA VAL A 55 19.99 -26.02 -20.03
C VAL A 55 18.82 -26.02 -19.04
N ILE A 56 17.74 -26.74 -19.38
CA ILE A 56 16.70 -27.13 -18.41
C ILE A 56 17.26 -28.32 -17.63
N LYS A 57 17.61 -28.14 -16.35
CA LYS A 57 17.87 -29.28 -15.46
C LYS A 57 16.55 -29.90 -15.03
N LYS A 58 16.20 -31.02 -15.67
CA LYS A 58 15.15 -31.93 -15.21
C LYS A 58 15.49 -32.48 -13.83
N MET A 59 14.51 -32.56 -12.93
CA MET A 59 14.56 -33.52 -11.82
C MET A 59 14.51 -34.96 -12.37
N PRO A 60 15.21 -35.92 -11.74
CA PRO A 60 15.17 -37.31 -12.18
C PRO A 60 13.85 -37.99 -11.77
N LEU A 61 13.07 -38.42 -12.77
CA LEU A 61 11.99 -39.39 -12.61
C LEU A 61 12.57 -40.80 -12.68
N ASN A 62 12.43 -41.59 -11.61
CA ASN A 62 12.63 -43.03 -11.68
C ASN A 62 11.47 -43.68 -12.45
N LEU A 63 11.79 -44.52 -13.45
CA LEU A 63 10.82 -45.23 -14.28
C LEU A 63 11.19 -46.70 -14.42
N THR A 64 10.42 -47.56 -13.77
CA THR A 64 10.15 -48.96 -14.16
C THR A 64 8.67 -49.21 -13.84
N SER A 65 7.77 -48.95 -14.81
CA SER A 65 7.21 -49.99 -15.70
C SER A 65 6.33 -51.01 -14.94
N HIS A 66 5.02 -51.09 -15.15
CA HIS A 66 4.45 -51.63 -16.39
C HIS A 66 2.93 -51.35 -16.57
N GLN A 67 2.52 -51.07 -17.81
CA GLN A 67 1.22 -51.42 -18.46
C GLN A 67 -0.10 -50.84 -17.86
N LYS A 68 -1.14 -50.45 -18.62
CA LYS A 68 -1.35 -50.40 -20.08
C LYS A 68 -2.51 -49.43 -20.43
N THR A 69 -2.33 -48.62 -21.48
CA THR A 69 -3.35 -48.10 -22.43
C THR A 69 -4.82 -47.88 -22.03
N VAL A 70 -5.30 -46.64 -22.17
CA VAL A 70 -6.57 -46.33 -22.86
C VAL A 70 -6.32 -45.16 -23.82
N ASN A 71 -6.96 -45.18 -25.00
CA ASN A 71 -6.73 -44.25 -26.10
C ASN A 71 -7.90 -43.24 -26.23
N ASN A 72 -7.57 -41.97 -26.47
CA ASN A 72 -8.26 -41.03 -27.37
C ASN A 72 -9.81 -40.91 -27.40
N ASN A 73 -10.32 -39.72 -27.07
CA ASN A 73 -10.77 -38.67 -28.03
C ASN A 73 -12.12 -37.95 -27.76
N ILE A 74 -12.03 -36.61 -27.76
CA ILE A 74 -12.87 -35.63 -28.51
C ILE A 74 -14.31 -35.30 -28.00
N GLN A 75 -14.42 -34.07 -27.47
CA GLN A 75 -15.42 -33.00 -27.76
C GLN A 75 -16.95 -33.25 -27.54
N VAL A 76 -17.86 -32.27 -27.37
CA VAL A 76 -17.93 -30.80 -27.07
C VAL A 76 -19.43 -30.47 -26.84
N LYS A 77 -19.78 -29.35 -26.16
CA LYS A 77 -21.15 -28.75 -26.04
C LYS A 77 -22.17 -29.60 -25.24
N SER A 78 -23.27 -29.07 -24.70
CA SER A 78 -23.72 -27.68 -24.45
C SER A 78 -24.83 -27.70 -23.37
N LEU A 79 -25.02 -26.60 -22.65
CA LEU A 79 -26.21 -26.36 -21.82
C LEU A 79 -27.42 -26.02 -22.71
N GLU A 80 -28.62 -26.54 -22.38
CA GLU A 80 -29.86 -25.74 -22.27
C GLU A 80 -31.05 -26.49 -21.61
N GLN A 81 -31.64 -25.82 -20.62
CA GLN A 81 -33.08 -25.67 -20.32
C GLN A 81 -34.04 -26.84 -19.94
N ARG A 82 -34.67 -26.63 -18.76
CA ARG A 82 -36.09 -26.91 -18.35
C ARG A 82 -36.55 -28.36 -18.05
N GLY A 83 -37.32 -28.48 -16.96
CA GLY A 83 -38.29 -29.56 -16.75
C GLY A 83 -38.65 -29.80 -15.28
N ASN A 84 -39.88 -29.53 -14.86
CA ASN A 84 -40.41 -29.94 -13.55
C ASN A 84 -40.58 -31.46 -13.47
N ASN A 85 -40.41 -32.06 -12.29
CA ASN A 85 -41.46 -32.80 -11.55
C ASN A 85 -40.91 -33.64 -10.38
N SER A 86 -41.59 -33.57 -9.24
CA SER A 86 -41.63 -34.61 -8.18
C SER A 86 -42.69 -35.69 -8.56
N PRO A 87 -42.99 -36.78 -7.80
CA PRO A 87 -42.56 -37.15 -6.43
C PRO A 87 -42.25 -38.68 -6.25
N GLN A 88 -42.42 -39.20 -5.02
CA GLN A 88 -42.44 -40.63 -4.59
C GLN A 88 -41.07 -41.35 -4.58
N GLU A 89 -40.73 -42.28 -3.65
CA GLU A 89 -41.39 -42.95 -2.49
C GLU A 89 -40.30 -43.17 -1.39
N CYS A 90 -40.56 -43.22 -0.06
CA CYS A 90 -41.06 -44.37 0.74
C CYS A 90 -40.37 -45.71 0.39
N GLU A 91 -39.93 -46.59 1.30
CA GLU A 91 -40.19 -46.88 2.73
C GLU A 91 -38.91 -47.57 3.31
N SER A 92 -38.59 -47.45 4.62
CA SER A 92 -38.64 -48.55 5.64
C SER A 92 -37.58 -49.69 5.45
N ASP A 93 -37.07 -50.49 6.39
CA ASP A 93 -37.16 -50.75 7.85
C ASP A 93 -35.85 -51.53 8.24
N GLU A 94 -35.43 -51.85 9.49
CA GLU A 94 -35.89 -51.65 10.88
C GLU A 94 -34.67 -51.81 11.85
N ASN A 95 -34.89 -51.67 13.18
CA ASN A 95 -34.18 -52.38 14.30
C ASN A 95 -32.66 -52.17 14.59
N SER A 96 -32.16 -52.24 15.83
CA SER A 96 -32.76 -52.18 17.19
C SER A 96 -31.64 -52.11 18.29
N LEU A 97 -32.06 -52.05 19.57
CA LEU A 97 -31.31 -52.38 20.81
C LEU A 97 -30.40 -51.33 21.51
N SER A 98 -31.06 -50.61 22.43
CA SER A 98 -30.67 -50.21 23.80
C SER A 98 -29.38 -50.77 24.47
N HIS A 99 -28.65 -49.92 25.19
CA HIS A 99 -28.70 -49.82 26.68
C HIS A 99 -27.77 -48.72 27.27
N SER A 100 -28.10 -48.23 28.47
CA SER A 100 -27.40 -47.17 29.24
C SER A 100 -27.05 -47.67 30.68
N PRO A 101 -26.61 -46.80 31.61
CA PRO A 101 -25.25 -46.39 32.00
C PRO A 101 -24.79 -47.11 33.32
N PRO A 102 -23.81 -46.64 34.16
CA PRO A 102 -24.06 -45.52 35.11
C PRO A 102 -22.85 -44.72 35.75
N ASP A 103 -23.15 -43.52 36.24
CA ASP A 103 -22.82 -42.89 37.57
C ASP A 103 -21.41 -42.69 38.23
N ASN A 104 -21.12 -41.39 38.50
CA ASN A 104 -20.98 -40.71 39.82
C ASN A 104 -19.64 -40.27 40.49
N LYS A 105 -19.80 -39.19 41.30
CA LYS A 105 -18.91 -38.52 42.31
C LYS A 105 -17.80 -37.58 41.77
N GLY A 106 -17.56 -36.34 42.26
CA GLY A 106 -18.36 -35.44 43.12
C GLY A 106 -17.60 -34.79 44.29
N THR A 107 -17.36 -33.46 44.26
CA THR A 107 -16.99 -32.64 45.45
C THR A 107 -17.32 -31.14 45.29
N LYS A 108 -17.62 -30.44 46.39
CA LYS A 108 -17.97 -29.00 46.47
C LYS A 108 -16.87 -28.20 47.19
N PHE A 109 -16.74 -26.89 46.91
CA PHE A 109 -16.37 -25.88 47.90
C PHE A 109 -17.09 -24.52 47.62
N LYS A 110 -17.08 -23.60 48.59
CA LYS A 110 -17.96 -22.40 48.67
C LYS A 110 -17.18 -21.07 48.77
N THR A 111 -17.77 -20.01 48.20
CA THR A 111 -17.84 -18.58 48.64
C THR A 111 -16.59 -17.72 48.87
N ALA A 112 -16.43 -16.67 48.03
CA ALA A 112 -16.26 -15.23 48.33
C ALA A 112 -16.23 -14.51 46.95
N LYS A 113 -17.11 -13.59 46.51
CA LYS A 113 -17.69 -12.32 47.01
C LYS A 113 -16.73 -11.12 46.95
N GLU A 114 -17.13 -10.10 46.15
CA GLU A 114 -16.62 -8.70 46.10
C GLU A 114 -15.19 -8.51 45.52
N THR A 115 -14.88 -7.58 44.60
CA THR A 115 -15.61 -6.47 43.93
C THR A 115 -15.12 -6.27 42.48
N GLU A 116 -16.01 -6.02 41.52
CA GLU A 116 -15.67 -5.34 40.25
C GLU A 116 -16.49 -4.05 40.12
N SER A 117 -15.82 -2.96 39.73
CA SER A 117 -16.40 -1.62 39.64
C SER A 117 -17.04 -1.38 38.28
N GLU A 118 -18.34 -1.14 38.26
CA GLU A 118 -19.08 -0.69 37.07
C GLU A 118 -18.55 0.68 36.58
N PHE A 119 -17.99 0.72 35.38
CA PHE A 119 -17.91 1.97 34.61
C PHE A 119 -19.17 2.06 33.74
N ASN A 120 -20.10 2.94 34.13
CA ASN A 120 -21.35 3.18 33.42
C ASN A 120 -21.12 3.89 32.07
N GLU A 121 -21.30 3.16 30.96
CA GLU A 121 -21.54 3.78 29.66
C GLU A 121 -22.99 4.27 29.54
N THR A 122 -23.29 5.43 30.11
CA THR A 122 -24.54 6.17 29.82
C THR A 122 -24.28 7.40 28.97
N CYS A 123 -24.05 7.19 27.67
CA CYS A 123 -24.18 8.25 26.68
C CYS A 123 -25.54 8.10 25.97
N ILE A 124 -26.59 8.65 26.59
CA ILE A 124 -27.96 8.58 26.08
C ILE A 124 -28.07 9.47 24.85
N TYR A 125 -28.05 8.85 23.67
CA TYR A 125 -28.34 9.51 22.40
C TYR A 125 -29.83 9.90 22.38
N GLN A 126 -30.15 11.16 22.69
CA GLN A 126 -31.53 11.67 22.62
C GLN A 126 -31.91 11.99 21.16
N PRO A 127 -32.86 11.26 20.53
CA PRO A 127 -33.20 11.46 19.13
C PRO A 127 -34.38 12.44 19.01
N ASN A 128 -34.18 13.71 19.36
CA ASN A 128 -35.20 14.75 19.17
C ASN A 128 -34.61 16.18 19.20
N LEU A 129 -33.97 16.62 18.12
CA LEU A 129 -33.74 18.04 17.83
C LEU A 129 -33.32 18.28 16.36
N TYR A 130 -34.20 18.02 15.39
CA TYR A 130 -34.15 18.63 14.05
C TYR A 130 -35.49 18.45 13.32
N GLN A 131 -36.33 19.49 13.35
CA GLN A 131 -37.36 19.71 12.32
C GLN A 131 -36.88 20.87 11.44
N PRO A 132 -36.67 20.68 10.12
CA PRO A 132 -36.37 21.78 9.22
C PRO A 132 -37.62 22.67 9.09
N ASN A 133 -37.48 23.97 9.35
CA ASN A 133 -38.54 24.96 9.20
C ASN A 133 -38.82 25.26 7.71
N VAL A 134 -39.39 24.29 6.99
CA VAL A 134 -39.90 24.50 5.64
C VAL A 134 -41.30 25.10 5.74
N ARG A 135 -41.40 26.43 5.61
CA ARG A 135 -42.68 27.09 5.32
C ARG A 135 -43.14 26.68 3.91
N CYS A 136 -43.86 25.57 3.82
CA CYS A 136 -44.59 25.20 2.61
C CYS A 136 -46.09 25.33 2.82
N SER A 137 -46.78 25.76 1.76
CA SER A 137 -48.22 26.05 1.73
C SER A 137 -49.08 24.84 2.15
N LYS A 138 -50.23 25.11 2.78
CA LYS A 138 -51.22 24.09 3.11
C LYS A 138 -51.84 23.53 1.82
N ASN A 139 -51.37 22.37 1.36
CA ASN A 139 -52.18 21.29 0.78
C ASN A 139 -51.32 20.13 0.24
N SER A 140 -51.06 19.13 1.08
CA SER A 140 -50.97 17.70 0.67
C SER A 140 -50.84 16.83 1.92
N LYS A 141 -51.87 16.05 2.23
CA LYS A 141 -51.73 14.84 3.05
C LYS A 141 -51.60 13.65 2.10
N TYR A 142 -51.01 12.55 2.60
CA TYR A 142 -50.65 11.32 1.89
C TYR A 142 -49.30 11.39 1.13
N TYR A 143 -48.60 10.23 1.07
CA TYR A 143 -47.22 10.02 0.56
C TYR A 143 -46.02 10.48 1.42
N TYR A 144 -45.93 10.14 2.72
CA TYR A 144 -44.67 10.30 3.48
C TYR A 144 -44.25 9.15 4.43
N ARG A 145 -44.89 7.96 4.39
CA ARG A 145 -44.47 6.78 5.21
C ARG A 145 -43.48 5.81 4.54
N GLY A 146 -43.39 5.78 3.21
CA GLY A 146 -42.51 4.85 2.48
C GLY A 146 -41.04 5.29 2.43
N GLY A 147 -40.79 6.59 2.29
CA GLY A 147 -39.44 7.15 2.13
C GLY A 147 -38.55 6.97 3.36
N GLN A 148 -39.07 7.31 4.55
CA GLN A 148 -38.33 7.16 5.81
C GLN A 148 -37.91 5.71 6.06
N LYS A 149 -38.81 4.74 5.85
CA LYS A 149 -38.50 3.31 6.08
C LYS A 149 -37.44 2.79 5.11
N ARG A 150 -37.43 3.25 3.85
CA ARG A 150 -36.33 2.96 2.90
C ARG A 150 -35.00 3.61 3.32
N PHE A 151 -35.03 4.83 3.83
CA PHE A 151 -33.83 5.54 4.29
C PHE A 151 -33.18 4.82 5.49
N TYR A 152 -33.95 4.48 6.52
CA TYR A 152 -33.45 3.72 7.68
C TYR A 152 -32.93 2.33 7.28
N ASN A 153 -33.63 1.60 6.40
CA ASN A 153 -33.14 0.31 5.90
C ASN A 153 -31.80 0.44 5.13
N ASN A 154 -31.64 1.48 4.31
CA ASN A 154 -30.38 1.76 3.60
C ASN A 154 -29.24 2.15 4.55
N LEU A 155 -29.55 2.86 5.65
CA LEU A 155 -28.61 3.17 6.72
C LEU A 155 -28.16 1.90 7.44
N GLU A 156 -29.07 1.06 7.90
CA GLU A 156 -28.72 -0.24 8.51
C GLU A 156 -27.89 -1.12 7.55
N GLU A 157 -28.25 -1.19 6.27
CA GLU A 157 -27.49 -1.98 5.29
C GLU A 157 -26.08 -1.38 5.07
N THR A 158 -25.97 -0.05 5.08
CA THR A 158 -24.69 0.66 5.00
C THR A 158 -23.85 0.39 6.25
N GLU A 159 -24.41 0.54 7.45
CA GLU A 159 -23.72 0.24 8.71
C GLU A 159 -23.27 -1.22 8.79
N ARG A 160 -24.09 -2.18 8.36
CA ARG A 160 -23.71 -3.59 8.26
C ARG A 160 -22.57 -3.81 7.28
N LYS A 161 -22.60 -3.15 6.09
CA LYS A 161 -21.48 -3.17 5.12
C LYS A 161 -20.21 -2.59 5.71
N VAL A 162 -20.29 -1.49 6.47
CA VAL A 162 -19.15 -0.82 7.12
C VAL A 162 -18.61 -1.62 8.29
N HIS A 163 -19.46 -2.22 9.12
CA HIS A 163 -19.03 -3.17 10.14
C HIS A 163 -18.41 -4.43 9.53
N GLY A 164 -18.89 -4.87 8.36
CA GLY A 164 -18.25 -5.92 7.57
C GLY A 164 -16.88 -5.49 7.03
N LEU A 165 -16.76 -4.24 6.58
CA LEU A 165 -15.53 -3.64 6.08
C LEU A 165 -14.49 -3.47 7.21
N MET A 166 -14.89 -2.92 8.36
CA MET A 166 -14.05 -2.84 9.56
C MET A 166 -13.65 -4.23 10.07
N ARG A 167 -14.56 -5.22 10.11
CA ARG A 167 -14.20 -6.58 10.54
C ARG A 167 -13.26 -7.25 9.55
N ARG A 168 -13.42 -7.04 8.23
CA ARG A 168 -12.45 -7.48 7.21
C ARG A 168 -11.11 -6.77 7.36
N PHE A 169 -11.09 -5.47 7.66
CA PHE A 169 -9.84 -4.78 8.00
C PHE A 169 -9.20 -5.39 9.24
N GLN A 170 -9.93 -5.52 10.36
CA GLN A 170 -9.42 -6.09 11.62
C GLN A 170 -9.01 -7.57 11.53
N SER A 171 -9.45 -8.32 10.51
CA SER A 171 -9.09 -9.73 10.29
C SER A 171 -8.05 -9.95 9.17
N ARG A 172 -8.02 -9.09 8.14
CA ARG A 172 -7.10 -9.21 6.99
C ARG A 172 -5.88 -8.30 7.09
N ALA A 173 -6.05 -7.08 7.63
CA ALA A 173 -5.00 -6.60 8.52
C ALA A 173 -5.09 -7.50 9.76
N TYR A 174 -4.39 -8.64 9.69
CA TYR A 174 -3.56 -9.04 10.81
C TYR A 174 -2.93 -7.73 11.28
N LYS A 175 -3.47 -7.17 12.38
CA LYS A 175 -3.02 -5.89 12.93
C LYS A 175 -1.51 -5.91 12.82
N MET A 176 -0.91 -4.94 12.13
CA MET A 176 0.55 -4.90 11.91
C MET A 176 1.21 -4.60 13.24
N LYS A 177 1.14 -5.60 14.13
CA LYS A 177 1.63 -5.58 15.48
C LYS A 177 3.08 -5.22 15.39
N ILE A 178 3.55 -4.48 16.38
CA ILE A 178 4.98 -4.33 16.56
C ILE A 178 5.50 -5.76 16.73
N ASP A 179 6.35 -6.19 15.78
CA ASP A 179 6.85 -7.56 15.78
C ASP A 179 7.54 -7.83 17.12
N ALA A 180 7.44 -9.04 17.65
CA ALA A 180 8.13 -9.38 18.88
C ALA A 180 9.64 -9.15 18.68
N LYS A 181 10.34 -8.61 19.68
CA LYS A 181 11.79 -8.31 19.60
C LYS A 181 12.52 -9.55 19.02
N PRO A 182 13.12 -9.45 17.82
CA PRO A 182 13.70 -10.62 17.17
C PRO A 182 14.82 -11.19 18.01
N GLN A 183 14.84 -12.51 18.19
CA GLN A 183 15.89 -13.18 18.97
C GLN A 183 17.28 -12.92 18.37
N ILE A 184 17.37 -12.81 17.04
CA ILE A 184 18.60 -12.51 16.29
C ILE A 184 19.02 -11.03 16.30
N LEU A 185 18.27 -10.13 16.96
CA LEU A 185 18.59 -8.70 16.99
C LEU A 185 19.90 -8.40 17.74
N LEU A 186 20.19 -9.19 18.78
CA LEU A 186 21.39 -9.10 19.61
C LEU A 186 22.13 -10.45 19.54
N ASN A 187 23.43 -10.42 19.27
CA ASN A 187 24.25 -11.64 19.16
C ASN A 187 25.60 -11.56 19.88
N GLY A 188 25.77 -10.58 20.78
CA GLY A 188 27.05 -10.28 21.44
C GLY A 188 28.04 -9.52 20.56
N GLY A 189 27.63 -9.11 19.35
CA GLY A 189 28.48 -8.44 18.38
C GLY A 189 28.61 -6.93 18.61
N PRO A 190 29.56 -6.28 17.92
CA PRO A 190 29.79 -4.83 18.01
C PRO A 190 28.65 -3.97 17.44
N TRP A 191 27.60 -4.60 16.94
CA TRP A 191 26.40 -3.97 16.38
C TRP A 191 25.24 -3.91 17.39
N ASP A 192 25.29 -4.70 18.47
CA ASP A 192 24.20 -4.83 19.45
C ASP A 192 23.72 -3.48 20.02
N PRO A 193 24.58 -2.52 20.41
CA PRO A 193 24.12 -1.20 20.87
C PRO A 193 23.33 -0.42 19.81
N LEU A 194 23.74 -0.50 18.54
CA LEU A 194 23.07 0.17 17.44
C LEU A 194 21.75 -0.52 17.09
N ASN A 195 21.75 -1.85 17.03
CA ASN A 195 20.57 -2.68 16.79
C ASN A 195 19.50 -2.41 17.86
N GLN A 196 19.91 -2.38 19.14
CA GLN A 196 19.04 -2.08 20.27
C GLN A 196 18.48 -0.66 20.18
N ALA A 197 19.32 0.35 19.98
CA ALA A 197 18.88 1.74 19.90
C ALA A 197 17.91 1.99 18.72
N ILE A 198 18.14 1.37 17.56
CA ILE A 198 17.20 1.43 16.43
C ILE A 198 15.85 0.78 16.82
N TRP A 199 15.88 -0.37 17.46
CA TRP A 199 14.67 -1.08 17.89
C TRP A 199 13.87 -0.31 18.94
N ASP A 200 14.54 0.34 19.89
CA ASP A 200 13.89 1.15 20.93
C ASP A 200 13.24 2.41 20.35
N VAL A 201 13.87 3.07 19.38
CA VAL A 201 13.25 4.20 18.67
C VAL A 201 12.10 3.74 17.77
N PHE A 202 12.23 2.60 17.08
CA PHE A 202 11.14 2.02 16.30
C PHE A 202 9.91 1.74 17.17
N THR A 203 10.07 0.93 18.22
CA THR A 203 8.97 0.48 19.09
C THR A 203 8.33 1.63 19.89
N SER A 204 9.08 2.68 20.23
CA SER A 204 8.54 3.85 20.93
C SER A 204 7.84 4.88 20.01
N LYS A 205 8.04 4.82 18.69
CA LYS A 205 7.52 5.82 17.73
C LYS A 205 6.54 5.29 16.68
N ILE A 206 6.58 4.00 16.35
CA ILE A 206 5.62 3.36 15.44
C ILE A 206 4.20 3.45 16.02
N GLN A 207 3.20 3.59 15.14
CA GLN A 207 1.78 3.62 15.49
C GLN A 207 1.36 2.37 16.27
N LYS A 208 0.77 2.57 17.45
CA LYS A 208 0.26 1.49 18.31
C LYS A 208 -1.11 0.99 17.86
N GLU A 209 -1.47 -0.20 18.37
CA GLU A 209 -2.75 -0.86 18.11
C GLU A 209 -3.96 -0.03 18.56
N GLU A 210 -3.84 0.67 19.69
CA GLU A 210 -4.86 1.58 20.22
C GLU A 210 -5.12 2.76 19.26
N THR A 211 -4.07 3.51 18.93
CA THR A 211 -4.11 4.63 17.97
C THR A 211 -4.66 4.20 16.61
N TYR A 212 -4.23 3.05 16.08
CA TYR A 212 -4.79 2.49 14.84
C TYR A 212 -6.29 2.19 14.96
N THR A 213 -6.72 1.64 16.09
CA THR A 213 -8.13 1.33 16.35
C THR A 213 -8.97 2.60 16.44
N SER A 214 -8.50 3.62 17.16
CA SER A 214 -9.16 4.94 17.24
C SER A 214 -9.27 5.62 15.87
N LYS A 215 -8.21 5.57 15.04
CA LYS A 215 -8.25 6.05 13.64
C LYS A 215 -9.27 5.29 12.78
N LEU A 216 -9.38 3.98 12.92
CA LEU A 216 -10.40 3.17 12.21
C LEU A 216 -11.83 3.53 12.66
N HIS A 217 -12.06 3.77 13.95
CA HIS A 217 -13.36 4.21 14.45
C HIS A 217 -13.74 5.59 13.91
N LEU A 218 -12.81 6.56 13.94
CA LEU A 218 -13.03 7.88 13.35
C LEU A 218 -13.31 7.79 11.84
N TRP A 219 -12.52 7.01 11.10
CA TRP A 219 -12.74 6.78 9.66
C TRP A 219 -14.12 6.18 9.39
N LYS A 220 -14.60 5.23 10.22
CA LYS A 220 -15.99 4.72 10.10
C LYS A 220 -17.01 5.86 10.27
N SER A 221 -16.86 6.70 11.30
CA SER A 221 -17.80 7.79 11.56
C SER A 221 -17.83 8.81 10.41
N ILE A 222 -16.66 9.20 9.91
CA ILE A 222 -16.52 10.07 8.72
C ILE A 222 -17.14 9.40 7.49
N PHE A 223 -16.91 8.10 7.28
CA PHE A 223 -17.49 7.39 6.16
C PHE A 223 -19.01 7.37 6.20
N LEU A 224 -19.62 7.05 7.35
CA LEU A 224 -21.07 7.05 7.50
C LEU A 224 -21.65 8.45 7.26
N PHE A 225 -21.00 9.51 7.78
CA PHE A 225 -21.39 10.90 7.53
C PHE A 225 -21.35 11.23 6.03
N PHE A 226 -20.20 11.04 5.36
CA PHE A 226 -20.06 11.31 3.93
C PHE A 226 -21.05 10.49 3.08
N ARG A 227 -21.31 9.24 3.48
CA ARG A 227 -22.24 8.33 2.80
C ARG A 227 -23.71 8.76 2.91
N MET A 228 -24.08 9.54 3.92
CA MET A 228 -25.40 10.19 4.00
C MET A 228 -25.52 11.39 3.07
N LEU A 229 -24.41 12.11 2.81
CA LEU A 229 -24.40 13.28 1.92
C LEU A 229 -24.43 12.89 0.43
N ASN A 230 -23.66 11.86 0.04
CA ASN A 230 -23.62 11.37 -1.34
C ASN A 230 -23.16 9.90 -1.40
N ASN A 231 -23.25 9.27 -2.58
CA ASN A 231 -22.82 7.89 -2.83
C ASN A 231 -21.28 7.72 -2.88
N TYR A 232 -20.56 8.36 -1.96
CA TYR A 232 -19.10 8.29 -1.86
C TYR A 232 -18.61 6.91 -1.44
N GLY A 233 -17.52 6.45 -2.05
CA GLY A 233 -16.61 5.47 -1.47
C GLY A 233 -15.51 6.21 -0.69
N LEU A 234 -14.94 5.57 0.33
CA LEU A 234 -13.89 6.18 1.15
C LEU A 234 -12.88 5.12 1.55
N TYR A 235 -11.62 5.37 1.22
CA TYR A 235 -10.52 4.43 1.45
C TYR A 235 -9.48 5.07 2.34
N LEU A 236 -9.16 4.39 3.44
CA LEU A 236 -8.05 4.74 4.30
C LEU A 236 -6.75 4.35 3.56
N VAL A 237 -5.82 5.29 3.43
CA VAL A 237 -4.59 5.13 2.62
C VAL A 237 -3.36 5.56 3.41
N GLY A 238 -2.21 5.63 2.73
CA GLY A 238 -1.00 6.28 3.22
C GLY A 238 -0.39 5.59 4.42
N SER A 239 0.12 6.39 5.37
CA SER A 239 0.97 5.87 6.44
C SER A 239 0.23 4.92 7.40
N THR A 240 -1.02 5.26 7.72
CA THR A 240 -1.88 4.55 8.68
C THR A 240 -2.13 3.09 8.28
N MET A 241 -2.19 2.81 6.97
CA MET A 241 -2.50 1.47 6.42
C MET A 241 -1.30 0.74 5.81
N SER A 242 -0.18 1.42 5.51
CA SER A 242 1.01 0.80 4.91
C SER A 242 1.97 0.12 5.89
N GLY A 243 1.75 0.26 7.20
CA GLY A 243 2.62 -0.30 8.25
C GLY A 243 3.78 0.60 8.69
N PHE A 244 3.85 1.82 8.13
CA PHE A 244 4.92 2.79 8.36
C PHE A 244 4.46 4.08 9.07
N ALA A 245 3.25 4.13 9.62
CA ALA A 245 2.77 5.24 10.45
C ALA A 245 3.56 5.35 11.76
N LEU A 246 3.84 6.60 12.14
CA LEU A 246 4.24 6.94 13.49
C LEU A 246 2.97 7.22 14.32
N GLU A 247 3.09 7.23 15.65
CA GLU A 247 1.96 7.47 16.56
C GLU A 247 1.21 8.78 16.24
N GLY A 248 1.96 9.86 15.96
CA GLY A 248 1.43 11.16 15.55
C GLY A 248 1.34 11.36 14.03
N SER A 249 1.25 10.31 13.21
CA SER A 249 1.01 10.47 11.76
C SER A 249 -0.46 10.75 11.44
N ASP A 250 -0.69 11.59 10.44
CA ASP A 250 -2.00 11.98 9.91
C ASP A 250 -2.82 10.78 9.40
N ILE A 251 -4.11 11.02 9.15
CA ILE A 251 -5.04 10.07 8.54
C ILE A 251 -5.21 10.44 7.05
N ASP A 252 -4.49 9.75 6.17
CA ASP A 252 -4.66 9.92 4.73
C ASP A 252 -5.95 9.21 4.25
N ILE A 253 -6.85 9.91 3.55
CA ILE A 253 -8.12 9.36 3.03
C ILE A 253 -8.30 9.68 1.53
N CYS A 254 -8.67 8.67 0.74
CA CYS A 254 -9.08 8.81 -0.65
C CYS A 254 -10.61 8.68 -0.79
N LEU A 255 -11.26 9.77 -1.17
CA LEU A 255 -12.68 9.83 -1.55
C LEU A 255 -12.83 9.30 -2.98
N LEU A 256 -13.66 8.29 -3.19
CA LEU A 256 -14.07 7.85 -4.53
C LEU A 256 -15.48 8.34 -4.84
N THR A 257 -15.63 9.00 -5.98
CA THR A 257 -16.89 9.53 -6.50
C THR A 257 -16.97 9.32 -8.00
N LYS A 258 -18.18 9.24 -8.55
CA LYS A 258 -18.37 9.21 -10.01
C LYS A 258 -17.99 10.59 -10.57
N PRO A 259 -17.28 10.65 -11.71
CA PRO A 259 -17.05 11.93 -12.38
C PRO A 259 -18.40 12.57 -12.76
N ILE A 260 -18.48 13.88 -12.55
CA ILE A 260 -19.60 14.75 -12.90
C ILE A 260 -19.31 15.41 -14.26
N SER A 261 -18.05 15.73 -14.53
CA SER A 261 -17.59 16.39 -15.76
C SER A 261 -16.44 15.63 -16.44
N SER A 262 -15.98 16.16 -17.58
CA SER A 262 -14.74 15.73 -18.24
C SER A 262 -13.47 16.26 -17.55
N GLU A 263 -13.58 17.04 -16.46
CA GLU A 263 -12.46 17.65 -15.75
C GLU A 263 -12.34 17.15 -14.30
N PRO A 264 -11.60 16.04 -14.07
CA PRO A 264 -11.51 15.41 -12.75
C PRO A 264 -11.03 16.32 -11.63
N ARG A 265 -10.24 17.36 -11.94
CA ARG A 265 -9.78 18.34 -10.96
C ARG A 265 -10.90 19.29 -10.51
N ILE A 266 -11.79 19.71 -11.41
CA ILE A 266 -12.94 20.56 -11.07
C ILE A 266 -13.93 19.76 -10.21
N ASP A 267 -14.24 18.52 -10.61
CA ASP A 267 -15.07 17.61 -9.82
C ASP A 267 -14.50 17.40 -8.41
N SER A 268 -13.19 17.18 -8.31
CA SER A 268 -12.49 17.01 -7.03
C SER A 268 -12.60 18.25 -6.15
N LEU A 269 -12.42 19.45 -6.70
CA LEU A 269 -12.57 20.70 -5.96
C LEU A 269 -14.00 20.89 -5.45
N HIS A 270 -15.00 20.73 -6.32
CA HIS A 270 -16.41 20.87 -5.96
C HIS A 270 -16.82 19.90 -4.84
N HIS A 271 -16.36 18.63 -4.89
CA HIS A 271 -16.63 17.66 -3.83
C HIS A 271 -15.91 17.98 -2.51
N LEU A 272 -14.67 18.44 -2.55
CA LEU A 272 -13.90 18.76 -1.34
C LEU A 272 -14.39 20.05 -0.67
N ASP A 273 -14.73 21.08 -1.46
CA ASP A 273 -15.32 22.35 -0.99
C ASP A 273 -16.67 22.10 -0.28
N TYR A 274 -17.57 21.35 -0.91
CA TYR A 274 -18.84 20.94 -0.29
C TYR A 274 -18.63 20.17 1.02
N LEU A 275 -17.65 19.27 1.08
CA LEU A 275 -17.33 18.50 2.29
C LEU A 275 -16.67 19.36 3.38
N GLN A 276 -15.88 20.38 3.02
CA GLN A 276 -15.31 21.35 3.97
C GLN A 276 -16.43 22.08 4.72
N HIS A 277 -17.40 22.62 4.00
CA HIS A 277 -18.58 23.26 4.60
C HIS A 277 -19.37 22.30 5.47
N ALA A 278 -19.70 21.11 4.96
CA ALA A 278 -20.48 20.12 5.71
C ALA A 278 -19.79 19.65 7.01
N LEU A 279 -18.46 19.48 7.01
CA LEU A 279 -17.68 19.09 8.19
C LEU A 279 -17.68 20.16 9.28
N LEU A 280 -17.59 21.44 8.90
CA LEU A 280 -17.58 22.57 9.83
C LEU A 280 -18.98 22.84 10.40
N GLU A 281 -20.02 22.88 9.56
CA GLU A 281 -21.41 23.11 9.97
C GLU A 281 -21.94 22.03 10.92
N ASN A 282 -21.55 20.78 10.72
CA ASN A 282 -21.93 19.65 11.59
C ASN A 282 -20.96 19.45 12.78
N GLY A 283 -19.98 20.35 12.96
CA GLY A 283 -19.04 20.32 14.09
C GLY A 283 -18.10 19.11 14.14
N LEU A 284 -17.92 18.40 13.02
CA LEU A 284 -17.02 17.24 12.90
C LEU A 284 -15.56 17.65 12.76
N ALA A 285 -15.30 18.83 12.18
CA ALA A 285 -14.00 19.47 12.14
C ALA A 285 -13.95 20.67 13.08
N SER A 286 -12.80 20.90 13.73
CA SER A 286 -12.50 22.16 14.44
C SER A 286 -11.95 23.22 13.50
N GLU A 287 -11.20 22.79 12.49
CA GLU A 287 -10.61 23.61 11.43
C GLU A 287 -10.52 22.77 10.14
N ALA A 288 -10.62 23.41 8.98
CA ALA A 288 -10.52 22.77 7.68
C ALA A 288 -10.02 23.73 6.59
N GLU A 289 -9.05 23.30 5.78
CA GLU A 289 -8.38 24.06 4.73
C GLU A 289 -8.37 23.27 3.40
N LEU A 290 -8.88 23.87 2.32
CA LEU A 290 -8.78 23.30 0.97
C LEU A 290 -7.52 23.79 0.25
N ILE A 291 -6.54 22.90 0.09
CA ILE A 291 -5.25 23.20 -0.56
C ILE A 291 -5.36 22.98 -2.08
N MET A 292 -5.21 24.07 -2.83
CA MET A 292 -5.44 24.16 -4.29
C MET A 292 -4.31 23.60 -5.17
N ALA A 293 -3.64 22.52 -4.74
CA ALA A 293 -2.51 21.93 -5.46
C ALA A 293 -2.89 21.22 -6.78
N LYS A 294 -1.90 20.59 -7.45
CA LYS A 294 -2.10 19.77 -8.67
C LYS A 294 -3.08 18.61 -8.41
N VAL A 295 -2.96 17.98 -7.24
CA VAL A 295 -4.00 17.12 -6.65
C VAL A 295 -4.56 17.91 -5.46
N PRO A 296 -5.81 18.39 -5.49
CA PRO A 296 -6.40 19.09 -4.37
C PRO A 296 -6.52 18.20 -3.13
N ILE A 297 -6.30 18.77 -1.95
CA ILE A 297 -6.38 18.09 -0.66
C ILE A 297 -7.16 18.98 0.30
N LEU A 298 -8.22 18.45 0.91
CA LEU A 298 -8.86 19.04 2.07
C LEU A 298 -8.15 18.53 3.32
N LYS A 299 -7.41 19.40 4.00
CA LYS A 299 -6.89 19.14 5.35
C LYS A 299 -7.94 19.54 6.37
N PHE A 300 -8.16 18.71 7.40
CA PHE A 300 -9.01 19.10 8.53
C PHE A 300 -8.61 18.38 9.81
N LYS A 301 -8.93 18.99 10.96
CA LYS A 301 -8.70 18.40 12.28
C LYS A 301 -10.03 17.98 12.89
N ASN A 302 -10.17 16.71 13.23
CA ASN A 302 -11.41 16.23 13.85
C ASN A 302 -11.56 16.82 15.26
N LYS A 303 -12.73 17.41 15.53
CA LYS A 303 -12.98 18.19 16.76
C LYS A 303 -12.89 17.38 18.05
N GLU A 304 -13.26 16.10 18.00
CA GLU A 304 -13.38 15.23 19.18
C GLU A 304 -12.04 14.55 19.51
N THR A 305 -11.40 13.93 18.50
CA THR A 305 -10.17 13.15 18.68
C THR A 305 -8.89 13.98 18.54
N GLY A 306 -8.96 15.15 17.91
CA GLY A 306 -7.80 15.96 17.57
C GLY A 306 -6.93 15.40 16.43
N PHE A 307 -7.29 14.27 15.81
CA PHE A 307 -6.55 13.76 14.65
C PHE A 307 -6.63 14.69 13.45
N GLU A 308 -5.52 14.81 12.73
CA GLU A 308 -5.44 15.52 11.45
C GLU A 308 -5.69 14.54 10.29
N ILE A 309 -6.48 14.98 9.30
CA ILE A 309 -6.98 14.17 8.19
C ILE A 309 -6.70 14.87 6.86
N ASP A 310 -6.07 14.15 5.93
CA ASP A 310 -5.78 14.59 4.57
C ASP A 310 -6.71 13.88 3.59
N LEU A 311 -7.77 14.57 3.15
CA LEU A 311 -8.75 14.04 2.22
C LEU A 311 -8.45 14.49 0.79
N ASN A 312 -8.14 13.52 -0.09
CA ASN A 312 -8.05 13.73 -1.53
C ASN A 312 -9.24 13.08 -2.25
N CYS A 313 -9.49 13.46 -3.50
CA CYS A 313 -10.56 12.89 -4.32
C CYS A 313 -10.01 12.16 -5.56
N ASN A 314 -10.52 10.95 -5.80
CA ASN A 314 -10.22 10.07 -6.94
C ASN A 314 -8.72 9.77 -7.21
N ASN A 315 -7.83 9.93 -6.22
CA ASN A 315 -6.41 9.56 -6.37
C ASN A 315 -6.18 8.06 -6.12
N ILE A 316 -6.56 7.23 -7.08
CA ILE A 316 -6.49 5.75 -7.00
C ILE A 316 -5.04 5.25 -6.81
N VAL A 317 -4.04 5.97 -7.33
CA VAL A 317 -2.61 5.63 -7.16
C VAL A 317 -2.20 5.59 -5.67
N GLY A 318 -2.78 6.47 -4.84
CA GLY A 318 -2.57 6.42 -3.38
C GLY A 318 -3.05 5.11 -2.74
N ILE A 319 -4.13 4.53 -3.27
CA ILE A 319 -4.67 3.24 -2.83
C ILE A 319 -3.72 2.10 -3.22
N GLN A 320 -3.27 2.07 -4.48
CA GLN A 320 -2.33 1.07 -5.00
C GLN A 320 -1.00 1.10 -4.24
N ASN A 321 -0.44 2.29 -4.01
CA ASN A 321 0.76 2.49 -3.19
C ASN A 321 0.61 1.98 -1.76
N THR A 322 -0.53 2.24 -1.13
CA THR A 322 -0.79 1.76 0.22
C THR A 322 -0.73 0.23 0.28
N ARG A 323 -1.35 -0.46 -0.70
CA ARG A 323 -1.31 -1.93 -0.81
C ARG A 323 0.10 -2.45 -1.07
N LEU A 324 0.84 -1.84 -1.99
CA LEU A 324 2.22 -2.21 -2.33
C LEU A 324 3.14 -2.10 -1.11
N LEU A 325 3.09 -0.95 -0.40
CA LEU A 325 3.88 -0.70 0.79
C LEU A 325 3.49 -1.64 1.94
N TYR A 326 2.19 -1.90 2.14
CA TYR A 326 1.68 -2.88 3.09
C TYR A 326 2.26 -4.29 2.82
N CYS A 327 2.40 -4.68 1.55
CA CYS A 327 3.01 -5.96 1.19
C CYS A 327 4.52 -5.96 1.53
N TYR A 328 5.29 -4.94 1.12
CA TYR A 328 6.72 -4.85 1.46
C TYR A 328 6.99 -4.83 2.97
N ALA A 329 6.12 -4.19 3.76
CA ALA A 329 6.23 -4.12 5.22
C ALA A 329 6.03 -5.46 5.94
N GLN A 330 5.53 -6.50 5.27
CA GLN A 330 5.32 -7.85 5.84
C GLN A 330 6.43 -8.85 5.47
N LEU A 331 7.26 -8.56 4.46
CA LEU A 331 8.21 -9.53 3.90
C LEU A 331 9.43 -9.78 4.80
N ASP A 332 9.89 -8.78 5.55
CA ASP A 332 11.03 -8.92 6.43
C ASP A 332 10.91 -7.96 7.63
N TRP A 333 11.18 -8.47 8.84
CA TRP A 333 11.04 -7.71 10.08
C TRP A 333 11.93 -6.46 10.14
N ARG A 334 13.04 -6.41 9.36
CA ARG A 334 13.98 -5.29 9.31
C ARG A 334 13.44 -4.09 8.54
N VAL A 335 12.44 -4.29 7.66
CA VAL A 335 11.91 -3.23 6.78
C VAL A 335 11.27 -2.10 7.59
N ARG A 336 10.36 -2.43 8.51
CA ARG A 336 9.59 -1.44 9.27
C ARG A 336 10.48 -0.58 10.19
N PRO A 337 11.41 -1.15 10.98
CA PRO A 337 12.39 -0.36 11.73
C PRO A 337 13.25 0.53 10.82
N LEU A 338 13.78 0.02 9.71
CA LEU A 338 14.62 0.84 8.80
C LEU A 338 13.84 2.03 8.21
N VAL A 339 12.62 1.81 7.71
CA VAL A 339 11.78 2.88 7.17
C VAL A 339 11.45 3.92 8.25
N VAL A 340 11.06 3.47 9.46
CA VAL A 340 10.76 4.38 10.58
C VAL A 340 12.00 5.19 10.99
N MET A 341 13.18 4.57 11.08
CA MET A 341 14.40 5.27 11.43
C MET A 341 14.81 6.31 10.40
N VAL A 342 14.78 5.97 9.11
CA VAL A 342 15.09 6.92 8.04
C VAL A 342 14.07 8.06 8.02
N LYS A 343 12.78 7.80 8.22
CA LYS A 343 11.76 8.85 8.31
C LYS A 343 12.00 9.82 9.47
N ILE A 344 12.30 9.31 10.67
CA ILE A 344 12.57 10.13 11.87
C ILE A 344 13.87 10.92 11.70
N TRP A 345 14.95 10.26 11.27
CA TRP A 345 16.23 10.92 10.98
C TRP A 345 16.07 12.05 9.96
N ALA A 346 15.32 11.81 8.87
CA ALA A 346 15.09 12.82 7.85
C ALA A 346 14.23 14.00 8.35
N GLN A 347 13.24 13.74 9.23
CA GLN A 347 12.49 14.81 9.91
C GLN A 347 13.39 15.66 10.81
N ARG A 348 14.26 15.04 11.61
CA ARG A 348 15.18 15.77 12.52
C ARG A 348 16.30 16.52 11.81
N ASN A 349 16.63 16.14 10.59
CA ASN A 349 17.54 16.88 9.72
C ASN A 349 16.80 17.84 8.75
N HIS A 350 15.50 18.08 8.94
CA HIS A 350 14.68 18.99 8.12
C HIS A 350 14.66 18.68 6.62
N ILE A 351 14.81 17.40 6.25
CA ILE A 351 14.82 16.90 4.86
C ILE A 351 13.67 15.92 4.55
N ASN A 352 12.59 15.99 5.34
CA ASN A 352 11.36 15.20 5.17
C ASN A 352 10.10 16.08 5.06
N ASP A 353 10.17 17.12 4.23
CA ASP A 353 9.06 18.03 3.91
C ASP A 353 9.10 18.46 2.45
N ALA A 354 8.18 17.93 1.65
CA ALA A 354 8.05 18.22 0.23
C ALA A 354 7.46 19.60 -0.07
N LYS A 355 6.78 20.26 0.87
CA LYS A 355 6.33 21.65 0.72
C LYS A 355 7.53 22.60 0.72
N ASN A 356 8.51 22.31 1.58
CA ASN A 356 9.78 23.04 1.69
C ASN A 356 10.88 22.48 0.77
N MET A 357 10.52 22.01 -0.43
CA MET A 357 11.43 21.55 -1.50
C MET A 357 12.32 20.34 -1.17
N THR A 358 12.10 19.66 -0.05
CA THR A 358 12.86 18.44 0.33
C THR A 358 12.11 17.16 -0.05
N ILE A 359 12.51 16.01 0.50
CA ILE A 359 12.03 14.68 0.10
C ILE A 359 10.74 14.35 0.87
N SER A 360 9.75 13.72 0.23
CA SER A 360 8.54 13.26 0.92
C SER A 360 8.77 11.97 1.73
N SER A 361 7.98 11.74 2.77
CA SER A 361 8.02 10.47 3.53
C SER A 361 7.74 9.24 2.66
N TYR A 362 6.95 9.37 1.59
CA TYR A 362 6.74 8.30 0.61
C TYR A 362 8.03 8.03 -0.19
N SER A 363 8.66 9.08 -0.71
CA SER A 363 9.94 9.00 -1.43
C SER A 363 11.05 8.37 -0.57
N TRP A 364 11.18 8.76 0.71
CA TRP A 364 12.11 8.11 1.65
C TRP A 364 11.82 6.62 1.85
N THR A 365 10.54 6.23 1.89
CA THR A 365 10.12 4.83 2.02
C THR A 365 10.52 4.03 0.76
N LEU A 366 10.32 4.59 -0.44
CA LEU A 366 10.75 3.97 -1.69
C LEU A 366 12.28 3.82 -1.77
N MET A 367 13.04 4.80 -1.28
CA MET A 367 14.52 4.70 -1.21
C MET A 367 14.97 3.55 -0.30
N VAL A 368 14.33 3.35 0.86
CA VAL A 368 14.67 2.22 1.74
C VAL A 368 14.34 0.89 1.07
N ILE A 369 13.16 0.75 0.45
CA ILE A 369 12.75 -0.48 -0.25
C ILE A 369 13.72 -0.79 -1.41
N HIS A 370 14.04 0.20 -2.26
CA HIS A 370 15.00 0.05 -3.36
C HIS A 370 16.39 -0.37 -2.87
N TYR A 371 16.88 0.22 -1.77
CA TYR A 371 18.15 -0.19 -1.16
C TYR A 371 18.11 -1.66 -0.73
N LEU A 372 17.02 -2.09 -0.10
CA LEU A 372 16.82 -3.49 0.31
C LEU A 372 16.64 -4.46 -0.87
N GLN A 373 16.22 -3.98 -2.05
CA GLN A 373 16.10 -4.78 -3.27
C GLN A 373 17.42 -4.94 -4.04
N CYS A 374 18.20 -3.87 -4.19
CA CYS A 374 19.40 -3.89 -5.08
C CYS A 374 20.61 -3.07 -4.58
N GLY A 375 20.51 -2.44 -3.42
CA GLY A 375 21.62 -1.74 -2.77
C GLY A 375 22.39 -2.59 -1.76
N VAL A 376 21.91 -3.80 -1.46
CA VAL A 376 22.54 -4.78 -0.57
C VAL A 376 22.53 -6.17 -1.23
N PHE A 377 23.55 -6.98 -0.93
CA PHE A 377 23.65 -8.37 -1.39
C PHE A 377 23.92 -9.33 -0.22
N PRO A 378 23.23 -10.49 -0.13
CA PRO A 378 22.02 -10.86 -0.88
C PRO A 378 20.91 -9.82 -0.73
N ALA A 379 19.92 -9.80 -1.63
CA ALA A 379 18.80 -8.86 -1.50
C ALA A 379 17.98 -9.17 -0.24
N VAL A 380 17.55 -8.13 0.49
CA VAL A 380 16.62 -8.31 1.61
C VAL A 380 15.18 -8.44 1.11
N LEU A 381 14.83 -7.69 0.07
CA LEU A 381 13.49 -7.67 -0.54
C LEU A 381 13.51 -8.11 -2.01
N PRO A 382 12.44 -8.78 -2.50
CA PRO A 382 12.27 -9.09 -3.91
C PRO A 382 11.63 -7.91 -4.67
N CYS A 383 11.48 -8.05 -5.99
CA CYS A 383 10.64 -7.16 -6.78
C CYS A 383 9.20 -7.70 -6.88
N LEU A 384 8.25 -7.08 -6.17
CA LEU A 384 6.86 -7.57 -6.15
C LEU A 384 6.14 -7.45 -7.50
N HIS A 385 6.45 -6.45 -8.33
CA HIS A 385 5.89 -6.30 -9.68
C HIS A 385 6.39 -7.39 -10.65
N SER A 386 7.55 -8.00 -10.36
CA SER A 386 8.10 -9.11 -11.14
C SER A 386 7.62 -10.47 -10.63
N LEU A 387 7.43 -10.63 -9.30
CA LEU A 387 6.92 -11.87 -8.72
C LEU A 387 5.40 -12.05 -8.87
N TYR A 388 4.63 -10.97 -8.73
CA TYR A 388 3.17 -10.99 -8.73
C TYR A 388 2.61 -9.97 -9.75
N PRO A 389 2.90 -10.13 -11.06
CA PRO A 389 2.51 -9.16 -12.08
C PRO A 389 1.00 -8.93 -12.14
N GLU A 390 0.19 -9.97 -11.94
CA GLU A 390 -1.28 -9.88 -11.94
C GLU A 390 -1.84 -9.02 -10.78
N GLU A 391 -1.09 -8.88 -9.68
CA GLU A 391 -1.51 -8.12 -8.49
C GLU A 391 -1.09 -6.64 -8.55
N PHE A 392 -0.01 -6.33 -9.26
CA PHE A 392 0.63 -5.01 -9.23
C PHE A 392 0.75 -4.31 -10.60
N ASN A 393 0.65 -5.01 -11.73
CA ASN A 393 0.71 -4.38 -13.07
C ASN A 393 -0.68 -4.09 -13.66
N THR A 394 -1.76 -4.64 -13.10
CA THR A 394 -3.12 -4.48 -13.63
C THR A 394 -3.75 -3.13 -13.25
N LEU A 395 -3.67 -2.15 -14.14
CA LEU A 395 -4.40 -0.87 -14.03
C LEU A 395 -5.94 -1.05 -14.04
N GLU A 396 -6.44 -2.16 -14.59
CA GLU A 396 -7.87 -2.39 -14.81
C GLU A 396 -8.60 -3.14 -13.67
N ASN A 397 -7.89 -3.53 -12.60
CA ASN A 397 -8.45 -4.35 -11.53
C ASN A 397 -9.44 -3.56 -10.65
N ARG A 398 -10.67 -3.43 -11.16
CA ARG A 398 -11.79 -2.71 -10.54
C ARG A 398 -12.24 -3.33 -9.20
N SER A 399 -11.83 -4.55 -8.89
CA SER A 399 -11.75 -5.03 -7.51
C SER A 399 -10.59 -4.35 -6.78
N LEU A 400 -10.82 -3.10 -6.36
CA LEU A 400 -9.99 -2.38 -5.39
C LEU A 400 -10.12 -3.01 -3.99
N ASP A 401 -9.91 -4.32 -3.88
CA ASP A 401 -9.74 -5.00 -2.60
C ASP A 401 -8.32 -4.74 -2.08
N VAL A 402 -8.09 -3.49 -1.67
CA VAL A 402 -6.92 -3.01 -0.91
C VAL A 402 -6.64 -3.87 0.33
N GLN A 403 -7.63 -4.66 0.74
CA GLN A 403 -7.69 -5.48 1.94
C GLN A 403 -7.35 -6.95 1.62
N GLY A 404 -7.24 -7.34 0.34
CA GLY A 404 -6.78 -8.65 -0.10
C GLY A 404 -5.26 -8.74 0.02
N GLY A 405 -4.79 -9.55 0.97
CA GLY A 405 -3.39 -9.97 1.01
C GLY A 405 -3.04 -10.80 -0.23
N VAL A 406 -1.79 -10.72 -0.68
CA VAL A 406 -1.29 -11.52 -1.80
C VAL A 406 -1.00 -12.94 -1.31
N GLU A 407 -1.53 -13.95 -2.00
CA GLU A 407 -1.29 -15.36 -1.67
C GLU A 407 0.20 -15.71 -1.87
N GLY A 408 0.74 -16.58 -1.02
CA GLY A 408 2.17 -16.93 -1.02
C GLY A 408 3.13 -15.84 -0.50
N LEU A 409 2.67 -14.61 -0.23
CA LEU A 409 3.54 -13.52 0.25
C LEU A 409 4.18 -13.82 1.62
N LYS A 410 3.52 -14.65 2.44
CA LYS A 410 4.01 -15.06 3.77
C LYS A 410 5.10 -16.12 3.74
N ASP A 411 5.30 -16.78 2.59
CA ASP A 411 6.26 -17.86 2.42
C ASP A 411 7.62 -17.34 1.93
N PHE A 412 7.76 -16.02 1.76
CA PHE A 412 9.03 -15.37 1.46
C PHE A 412 9.91 -15.31 2.72
N GLU A 413 11.11 -15.87 2.60
CA GLU A 413 12.20 -15.70 3.57
C GLU A 413 13.40 -15.03 2.90
N SER A 414 14.05 -14.10 3.60
CA SER A 414 15.24 -13.42 3.09
C SER A 414 16.52 -14.23 3.35
N GLU A 415 17.26 -14.54 2.29
CA GLU A 415 18.62 -15.13 2.39
C GLU A 415 19.66 -14.15 3.00
N ASN A 416 19.32 -12.85 3.11
CA ASN A 416 20.24 -11.86 3.65
C ASN A 416 20.34 -11.94 5.18
N THR A 417 21.54 -12.13 5.69
CA THR A 417 21.83 -12.24 7.14
C THR A 417 22.36 -10.97 7.80
N ARG A 418 22.41 -9.82 7.11
CA ARG A 418 22.91 -8.56 7.67
C ARG A 418 21.99 -8.03 8.78
N CYS A 419 22.61 -7.57 9.85
CA CYS A 419 21.91 -7.02 11.01
C CYS A 419 21.35 -5.60 10.74
N LEU A 420 20.45 -5.16 11.61
CA LEU A 420 19.68 -3.94 11.44
C LEU A 420 20.54 -2.67 11.38
N GLY A 421 21.56 -2.58 12.23
CA GLY A 421 22.53 -1.48 12.24
C GLY A 421 23.40 -1.44 10.98
N ASP A 422 23.85 -2.59 10.49
CA ASP A 422 24.64 -2.68 9.26
C ASP A 422 23.82 -2.28 8.02
N LEU A 423 22.53 -2.66 7.95
CA LEU A 423 21.62 -2.19 6.89
C LEU A 423 21.38 -0.67 6.96
N LEU A 424 21.26 -0.08 8.16
CA LEU A 424 21.12 1.37 8.29
C LEU A 424 22.38 2.12 7.82
N ILE A 425 23.57 1.64 8.17
CA ILE A 425 24.83 2.22 7.66
C ILE A 425 24.95 2.01 6.15
N GLY A 426 24.60 0.82 5.66
CA GLY A 426 24.61 0.47 4.25
C GLY A 426 23.66 1.34 3.41
N PHE A 427 22.50 1.72 3.93
CA PHE A 427 21.59 2.69 3.30
C PHE A 427 22.25 4.06 3.11
N PHE A 428 22.84 4.63 4.16
CA PHE A 428 23.52 5.93 4.05
C PHE A 428 24.78 5.85 3.17
N HIS A 429 25.53 4.76 3.22
CA HIS A 429 26.64 4.49 2.31
C HIS A 429 26.16 4.47 0.85
N TYR A 430 25.17 3.64 0.54
CA TYR A 430 24.62 3.48 -0.80
C TYR A 430 24.21 4.82 -1.41
N TYR A 431 23.46 5.64 -0.66
CA TYR A 431 23.02 6.95 -1.14
C TYR A 431 24.08 8.06 -1.07
N SER A 432 25.18 7.89 -0.34
CA SER A 432 26.35 8.78 -0.45
C SER A 432 27.02 8.66 -1.83
N TYR A 433 27.07 7.45 -2.38
CA TYR A 433 27.77 7.12 -3.63
C TYR A 433 26.84 6.82 -4.83
N PHE A 434 25.52 6.95 -4.65
CA PHE A 434 24.55 6.71 -5.71
C PHE A 434 24.76 7.67 -6.89
N ASN A 435 24.74 7.15 -8.12
CA ASN A 435 24.90 7.95 -9.33
C ASN A 435 23.57 8.58 -9.76
N TYR A 436 23.21 9.66 -9.05
CA TYR A 436 22.02 10.48 -9.29
C TYR A 436 21.97 11.17 -10.67
N GLN A 437 23.09 11.27 -11.39
CA GLN A 437 23.16 11.93 -12.70
C GLN A 437 22.67 11.01 -13.83
N HIS A 438 22.80 9.69 -13.69
CA HIS A 438 22.45 8.74 -14.73
C HIS A 438 21.28 7.80 -14.36
N TYR A 439 21.06 7.53 -13.08
CA TYR A 439 20.07 6.55 -12.64
C TYR A 439 18.96 7.15 -11.79
N ALA A 440 17.73 6.70 -12.06
CA ALA A 440 16.60 6.78 -11.17
C ALA A 440 16.50 5.53 -10.29
N ILE A 441 15.80 5.70 -9.18
CA ILE A 441 15.47 4.70 -8.17
C ILE A 441 14.12 4.10 -8.56
N SER A 442 14.03 2.78 -8.77
CA SER A 442 12.76 2.10 -9.12
C SER A 442 12.52 0.85 -8.28
N VAL A 443 11.49 0.94 -7.43
CA VAL A 443 10.93 -0.19 -6.68
C VAL A 443 10.11 -1.13 -7.58
N ARG A 444 9.67 -0.64 -8.75
CA ARG A 444 8.89 -1.40 -9.75
C ARG A 444 9.77 -2.36 -10.55
N THR A 445 11.02 -2.00 -10.83
CA THR A 445 12.00 -2.89 -11.46
C THR A 445 12.94 -3.55 -10.45
N GLY A 446 12.87 -3.15 -9.18
CA GLY A 446 13.81 -3.57 -8.13
C GLY A 446 15.26 -3.21 -8.47
N SER A 447 15.48 -2.11 -9.20
CA SER A 447 16.76 -1.82 -9.82
C SER A 447 17.00 -0.33 -10.12
N ARG A 448 18.25 -0.01 -10.50
CA ARG A 448 18.66 1.31 -10.99
C ARG A 448 18.32 1.40 -12.48
N ILE A 449 17.43 2.31 -12.86
CA ILE A 449 17.02 2.50 -14.26
C ILE A 449 17.58 3.82 -14.83
N PRO A 450 18.06 3.86 -16.08
CA PRO A 450 18.51 5.11 -16.69
C PRO A 450 17.44 6.22 -16.68
N ILE A 451 17.83 7.44 -16.30
CA ILE A 451 16.91 8.60 -16.23
C ILE A 451 16.28 8.90 -17.59
N GLU A 452 17.01 8.73 -18.69
CA GLU A 452 16.48 8.98 -20.03
C GLU A 452 15.33 8.04 -20.42
N ILE A 453 15.33 6.79 -19.92
CA ILE A 453 14.18 5.89 -20.11
C ILE A 453 12.95 6.44 -19.38
N CYS A 454 13.13 6.95 -18.16
CA CYS A 454 12.05 7.52 -17.35
C CYS A 454 11.42 8.77 -18.01
N LYS A 455 12.26 9.65 -18.59
CA LYS A 455 11.81 10.83 -19.35
C LYS A 455 11.02 10.48 -20.61
N GLN A 456 11.29 9.34 -21.24
CA GLN A 456 10.62 8.91 -22.46
C GLN A 456 9.22 8.28 -22.23
N VAL A 457 8.87 7.95 -20.98
CA VAL A 457 7.56 7.38 -20.63
C VAL A 457 6.44 8.39 -20.88
N LYS A 458 5.57 8.10 -21.86
CA LYS A 458 4.38 8.91 -22.18
C LYS A 458 3.26 8.65 -21.15
N SER A 459 3.20 9.46 -20.10
CA SER A 459 2.15 9.44 -19.07
C SER A 459 1.66 10.88 -18.81
N PRO A 460 0.35 11.16 -18.67
CA PRO A 460 -0.17 12.53 -18.41
C PRO A 460 0.35 13.18 -17.12
N LYS A 461 0.87 12.37 -16.19
CA LYS A 461 1.48 12.85 -14.95
C LYS A 461 3.00 13.01 -15.04
N ASN A 462 3.64 12.41 -16.03
CA ASN A 462 5.09 12.41 -16.21
C ASN A 462 5.54 13.64 -17.01
N ASP A 463 6.30 14.51 -16.35
CA ASP A 463 6.90 15.70 -16.96
C ASP A 463 8.43 15.49 -17.01
N PRO A 464 9.05 15.40 -18.21
CA PRO A 464 10.49 15.19 -18.36
C PRO A 464 11.36 16.18 -17.58
N HIS A 465 10.88 17.41 -17.34
CA HIS A 465 11.63 18.45 -16.62
C HIS A 465 11.71 18.21 -15.11
N GLN A 466 10.95 17.24 -14.57
CA GLN A 466 10.98 16.86 -13.15
C GLN A 466 12.08 15.83 -12.85
N TRP A 467 12.73 15.28 -13.87
CA TRP A 467 13.81 14.29 -13.74
C TRP A 467 15.19 14.97 -13.73
N LYS A 468 15.45 15.78 -12.69
CA LYS A 468 16.67 16.60 -12.57
C LYS A 468 17.71 16.04 -11.60
N PHE A 469 17.45 16.14 -10.29
CA PHE A 469 18.48 15.93 -9.26
C PHE A 469 18.26 14.63 -8.46
N LEU A 470 17.07 14.48 -7.89
CA LEU A 470 16.64 13.21 -7.29
C LEU A 470 15.52 12.62 -8.14
N CYS A 471 15.75 11.42 -8.65
CA CYS A 471 14.86 10.72 -9.57
C CYS A 471 14.38 9.42 -8.93
N ILE A 472 13.09 9.35 -8.59
CA ILE A 472 12.45 8.19 -7.98
C ILE A 472 11.18 7.88 -8.77
N GLU A 473 11.13 6.73 -9.42
CA GLU A 473 9.98 6.30 -10.22
C GLU A 473 8.79 5.95 -9.33
N GLU A 474 7.64 6.56 -9.61
CA GLU A 474 6.35 6.19 -9.05
C GLU A 474 5.94 4.81 -9.60
N PRO A 475 5.73 3.77 -8.77
CA PRO A 475 5.61 2.39 -9.26
C PRO A 475 4.41 2.10 -10.18
N PHE A 476 3.37 2.95 -10.20
CA PHE A 476 2.16 2.73 -11.00
C PHE A 476 1.96 3.79 -12.11
N ASP A 477 2.17 5.08 -11.82
CA ASP A 477 1.97 6.17 -12.78
C ASP A 477 3.24 6.68 -13.48
N LEU A 478 4.40 6.14 -13.08
CA LEU A 478 5.72 6.34 -13.67
C LEU A 478 6.19 7.80 -13.71
N SER A 479 5.65 8.66 -12.85
CA SER A 479 6.14 10.03 -12.62
C SER A 479 7.32 10.06 -11.63
N ASN A 480 7.98 11.21 -11.45
CA ASN A 480 8.99 11.37 -10.40
C ASN A 480 8.35 11.73 -9.05
N THR A 481 8.48 10.87 -8.03
CA THR A 481 7.96 11.14 -6.68
C THR A 481 8.78 12.21 -5.94
N ALA A 482 10.05 12.40 -6.32
CA ALA A 482 10.97 13.38 -5.74
C ALA A 482 10.97 14.74 -6.47
N ARG A 483 9.95 15.03 -7.30
CA ARG A 483 9.82 16.29 -8.06
C ARG A 483 9.84 17.59 -7.23
N SER A 484 9.68 17.51 -5.90
CA SER A 484 9.87 18.65 -4.99
C SER A 484 11.33 19.06 -4.85
N VAL A 485 12.28 18.14 -5.08
CA VAL A 485 13.73 18.38 -5.01
C VAL A 485 14.23 18.92 -6.36
N PHE A 486 13.73 20.10 -6.73
CA PHE A 486 14.08 20.79 -7.98
C PHE A 486 15.17 21.86 -7.81
N ASP A 487 15.58 22.16 -6.58
CA ASP A 487 16.68 23.08 -6.26
C ASP A 487 18.01 22.35 -6.04
N LEU A 488 19.10 22.93 -6.56
CA LEU A 488 20.42 22.32 -6.55
C LEU A 488 21.10 22.38 -5.17
N GLU A 489 20.93 23.46 -4.42
CA GLU A 489 21.57 23.62 -3.11
C GLU A 489 20.86 22.78 -2.05
N ILE A 490 19.53 22.69 -2.09
CA ILE A 490 18.75 21.74 -1.29
C ILE A 490 19.18 20.30 -1.59
N PHE A 491 19.35 19.94 -2.87
CA PHE A 491 19.84 18.60 -3.24
C PHE A 491 21.25 18.30 -2.73
N LYS A 492 22.19 19.25 -2.88
CA LYS A 492 23.55 19.14 -2.32
C LYS A 492 23.51 18.99 -0.79
N HIS A 493 22.67 19.75 -0.11
CA HIS A 493 22.51 19.71 1.34
C HIS A 493 21.98 18.34 1.82
N ILE A 494 20.97 17.79 1.15
CA ILE A 494 20.48 16.42 1.40
C ILE A 494 21.62 15.40 1.27
N LYS A 495 22.42 15.46 0.19
CA LYS A 495 23.57 14.56 -0.01
C LYS A 495 24.64 14.72 1.07
N GLN A 496 24.92 15.94 1.52
CA GLN A 496 25.85 16.22 2.61
C GLN A 496 25.38 15.58 3.92
N ILE A 497 24.09 15.72 4.27
CA ILE A 497 23.49 15.11 5.46
C ILE A 497 23.56 13.58 5.42
N ILE A 498 23.24 12.96 4.28
CA ILE A 498 23.38 11.50 4.06
C ILE A 498 24.85 11.07 4.29
N SER A 499 25.80 11.79 3.69
CA SER A 499 27.23 11.44 3.75
C SER A 499 27.85 11.68 5.13
N ALA A 500 27.41 12.70 5.85
CA ALA A 500 27.80 12.94 7.24
C ALA A 500 27.26 11.83 8.16
N SER A 501 25.99 11.46 7.98
CA SER A 501 25.34 10.40 8.76
C SER A 501 25.99 9.02 8.53
N TYR A 502 26.38 8.71 7.29
CA TYR A 502 27.20 7.54 6.98
C TYR A 502 28.52 7.56 7.76
N LYS A 503 29.30 8.64 7.68
CA LYS A 503 30.62 8.74 8.32
C LYS A 503 30.54 8.58 9.84
N GLU A 504 29.58 9.24 10.49
CA GLU A 504 29.41 9.15 11.94
C GLU A 504 28.96 7.78 12.42
N LEU A 505 28.02 7.12 11.73
CA LEU A 505 27.65 5.75 12.10
C LEU A 505 28.77 4.75 11.79
N ALA A 506 29.45 4.86 10.64
CA ALA A 506 30.51 3.93 10.26
C ALA A 506 31.68 3.94 11.27
N ARG A 507 32.04 5.13 11.78
CA ARG A 507 33.06 5.31 12.81
C ARG A 507 32.62 4.79 14.17
N ASN A 508 31.46 5.22 14.66
CA ASN A 508 31.10 5.07 16.08
C ASN A 508 30.08 3.95 16.37
N LYS A 509 29.26 3.57 15.39
CA LYS A 509 28.07 2.70 15.55
C LYS A 509 27.12 3.16 16.66
N GLN A 510 26.98 4.47 16.86
CA GLN A 510 26.09 5.07 17.87
C GLN A 510 24.98 5.89 17.21
N LEU A 511 23.72 5.51 17.44
CA LEU A 511 22.56 6.19 16.86
C LEU A 511 22.47 7.66 17.31
N SER A 512 22.88 7.94 18.54
CA SER A 512 22.88 9.29 19.14
C SER A 512 23.66 10.34 18.35
N ASN A 513 24.65 9.93 17.55
CA ASN A 513 25.48 10.85 16.75
C ASN A 513 24.74 11.40 15.52
N ILE A 514 23.71 10.71 15.02
CA ILE A 514 22.87 11.17 13.90
C ILE A 514 21.44 11.51 14.32
N LEU A 515 21.05 11.11 15.53
CA LEU A 515 19.72 11.30 16.11
C LEU A 515 19.82 11.41 17.64
N PRO A 516 20.05 12.62 18.20
CA PRO A 516 20.24 12.80 19.63
C PRO A 516 19.01 12.35 20.45
N VAL A 517 19.15 11.26 21.20
CA VAL A 517 18.04 10.58 21.90
C VAL A 517 17.30 11.50 22.88
N ALA A 518 18.02 12.45 23.52
CA ALA A 518 17.41 13.46 24.39
C ALA A 518 16.30 14.29 23.70
N GLN A 519 16.39 14.48 22.39
CA GLN A 519 15.39 15.22 21.61
C GLN A 519 14.18 14.36 21.20
N LEU A 520 14.19 13.03 21.43
CA LEU A 520 13.06 12.16 21.05
C LEU A 520 11.87 12.26 22.03
N ASN A 521 12.11 12.73 23.26
CA ASN A 521 11.08 12.87 24.29
C ASN A 521 10.46 14.27 24.39
N GLY A 522 10.95 15.24 23.58
CA GLY A 522 10.73 16.68 23.81
C GLY A 522 9.57 17.36 23.08
N GLN A 523 8.84 16.66 22.19
CA GLN A 523 7.69 17.24 21.48
C GLN A 523 6.54 16.24 21.43
N ARG A 524 5.39 16.66 21.97
CA ARG A 524 4.06 16.07 21.82
C ARG A 524 3.27 16.91 20.83
#